data_AF-A0A971MFB7-F1
#
_entry.id   AF-A0A971MFB7-F1
#
_cell.length_a   1.000
_cell.length_b   1.000
_cell.length_c   1.000
_cell.angle_alpha   90.00
_cell.angle_beta   90.00
_cell.angle_gamma   90.00
#
_symmetry.space_group_name_H-M   'P 1'
#
loop_
_entity.id
_entity.type
_entity.pdbx_description
1 polymer ?
#
loop_
_entity_poly.entity_id
_entity_poly.type
_entity_poly.pdbx_seq_one_letter_code
_entity_poly.pdbx_strand_id
1 'polypeptide(L)'
;MTLKDKLMEDLKASMKNKDSVRKNTITMIRAAIKQLELDQRKELEDDEVLEIISKQLKEKRNALEDFKKAERQDLIDLTEEEINILLEYLPKQLSDEELRQI
;
A
#
# COMPACT_ATOMS: atom_id res chain seq x y z
N MET A 1 -7.85 -6.45 16.51
CA MET A 1 -7.20 -6.97 15.29
C MET A 1 -6.24 -5.91 14.85
N THR A 2 -4.96 -6.24 14.75
CA THR A 2 -3.91 -5.27 14.36
C THR A 2 -3.98 -5.00 12.86
N LEU A 3 -3.32 -3.94 12.39
CA LEU A 3 -3.22 -3.67 10.96
C LEU A 3 -2.45 -4.78 10.23
N LYS A 4 -1.46 -5.41 10.88
CA LYS A 4 -0.74 -6.57 10.35
C LYS A 4 -1.63 -7.80 10.19
N ASP A 5 -2.55 -8.01 11.13
CA ASP A 5 -3.57 -9.08 11.03
C ASP A 5 -4.51 -8.80 9.86
N LYS A 6 -4.98 -7.55 9.70
CA LYS A 6 -5.82 -7.13 8.57
C LYS A 6 -5.16 -7.40 7.23
N LEU A 7 -3.91 -6.98 7.07
CA LEU A 7 -3.12 -7.27 5.87
C LEU A 7 -2.96 -8.78 5.63
N MET A 8 -2.93 -9.61 6.68
CA MET A 8 -2.85 -11.06 6.51
C MET A 8 -4.14 -11.67 6.01
N GLU A 9 -5.27 -11.24 6.58
CA GLU A 9 -6.60 -11.70 6.19
C GLU A 9 -6.93 -11.29 4.77
N ASP A 10 -6.66 -10.03 4.40
CA ASP A 10 -6.91 -9.51 3.07
C ASP A 10 -5.99 -10.14 2.02
N LEU A 11 -4.76 -10.53 2.38
CA LEU A 11 -3.91 -11.33 1.50
C LEU A 11 -4.55 -12.69 1.19
N LYS A 12 -5.09 -13.38 2.20
CA LYS A 12 -5.80 -14.66 1.98
C LYS A 12 -7.06 -14.46 1.15
N ALA A 13 -7.81 -13.40 1.41
CA ALA A 13 -9.03 -13.05 0.67
C ALA A 13 -8.74 -12.76 -0.81
N SER A 14 -7.72 -11.94 -1.09
CA SER A 14 -7.28 -11.62 -2.47
C SER A 14 -6.84 -12.87 -3.24
N MET A 15 -6.13 -13.81 -2.60
CA MET A 15 -5.79 -15.09 -3.21
C MET A 15 -7.04 -15.92 -3.57
N LYS A 16 -8.03 -15.97 -2.67
CA LYS A 16 -9.30 -16.68 -2.91
C LYS A 16 -10.11 -16.04 -4.04
N ASN A 17 -10.14 -14.72 -4.08
CA ASN A 17 -10.89 -13.94 -5.07
C ASN A 17 -10.13 -13.78 -6.40
N LYS A 18 -8.88 -14.27 -6.48
CA LYS A 18 -7.98 -14.10 -7.63
C LYS A 18 -7.70 -12.63 -7.96
N ASP A 19 -7.81 -11.76 -6.96
CA ASP A 19 -7.46 -10.35 -7.05
C ASP A 19 -5.94 -10.21 -7.01
N SER A 20 -5.35 -10.17 -8.21
CA SER A 20 -3.89 -10.20 -8.35
C SER A 20 -3.24 -8.89 -7.96
N VAL A 21 -3.91 -7.75 -8.19
CA VAL A 21 -3.41 -6.43 -7.84
C VAL A 21 -3.36 -6.28 -6.33
N ARG A 22 -4.48 -6.51 -5.63
CA ARG A 22 -4.54 -6.50 -4.15
C ARG A 22 -3.55 -7.46 -3.52
N LYS A 23 -3.45 -8.69 -4.05
CA LYS A 23 -2.47 -9.67 -3.55
C LYS A 23 -1.05 -9.12 -3.65
N ASN A 24 -0.67 -8.56 -4.80
CA ASN A 24 0.67 -8.02 -5.02
C ASN A 24 0.93 -6.80 -4.13
N THR A 25 0.01 -5.83 -4.07
CA THR A 25 0.12 -4.64 -3.21
C THR A 25 0.29 -5.02 -1.75
N ILE A 26 -0.57 -5.88 -1.20
CA ILE A 26 -0.48 -6.33 0.20
C ILE A 26 0.81 -7.10 0.46
N THR A 27 1.27 -7.93 -0.50
CA THR A 27 2.52 -8.66 -0.37
C THR A 27 3.71 -7.70 -0.23
N MET A 28 3.74 -6.62 -1.02
CA MET A 28 4.79 -5.60 -0.94
C MET A 28 4.79 -4.84 0.39
N ILE A 29 3.60 -4.46 0.90
CA ILE A 29 3.46 -3.84 2.22
C ILE A 29 4.02 -4.75 3.31
N ARG A 30 3.58 -6.03 3.33
CA ARG A 30 4.02 -7.01 4.33
C ARG A 30 5.52 -7.29 4.25
N ALA A 31 6.11 -7.28 3.05
CA ALA A 31 7.55 -7.43 2.88
C ALA A 31 8.31 -6.24 3.50
N ALA A 32 7.84 -5.01 3.27
CA ALA A 32 8.43 -3.80 3.86
C ALA A 32 8.32 -3.78 5.40
N ILE A 33 7.17 -4.17 5.95
CA ILE A 33 6.98 -4.35 7.40
C ILE A 33 8.01 -5.32 7.96
N LYS A 34 8.09 -6.53 7.37
CA LYS A 34 9.01 -7.57 7.84
C LYS A 34 10.47 -7.14 7.73
N GLN A 35 10.83 -6.42 6.67
CA GLN A 35 12.17 -5.90 6.51
C GLN A 35 12.52 -4.92 7.64
N LEU A 36 11.63 -3.97 7.94
CA LEU A 36 11.87 -3.00 9.00
C LEU A 36 11.88 -3.64 10.40
N GLU A 37 11.03 -4.65 10.64
CA GLU A 37 11.07 -5.47 11.88
C GLU A 37 12.43 -6.16 12.06
N LEU A 38 13.00 -6.71 10.98
CA LEU A 38 14.33 -7.33 11.01
C LEU A 38 15.44 -6.31 11.25
N ASP A 39 15.36 -5.16 10.58
CA ASP A 39 16.34 -4.08 10.69
C ASP A 39 16.37 -3.49 12.10
N GLN A 40 15.21 -3.28 12.71
CA GLN A 40 15.06 -2.71 14.05
C GLN A 40 15.08 -3.76 15.17
N ARG A 41 15.04 -5.05 14.82
CA ARG A 41 14.95 -6.20 15.75
C ARG A 41 13.80 -6.06 16.74
N LYS A 42 12.68 -5.51 16.30
CA LYS A 42 11.45 -5.41 17.09
C LYS A 42 10.24 -5.69 16.21
N GLU A 43 9.13 -5.99 16.86
CA GLU A 43 7.84 -6.04 16.21
C GLU A 43 7.31 -4.61 16.00
N LEU A 44 6.77 -4.31 14.82
CA LEU A 44 6.21 -2.99 14.54
C LEU A 44 4.78 -2.87 15.08
N GLU A 45 4.50 -1.71 15.67
CA GLU A 45 3.15 -1.31 16.06
C GLU A 45 2.38 -0.73 14.87
N ASP A 46 1.06 -0.61 15.01
CA ASP A 46 0.17 -0.18 13.92
C ASP A 46 0.55 1.20 13.36
N ASP A 47 0.99 2.15 14.21
CA ASP A 47 1.42 3.48 13.77
C ASP A 47 2.64 3.42 12.82
N GLU A 48 3.60 2.54 13.10
CA GLU A 48 4.78 2.36 12.25
C GLU A 48 4.42 1.65 10.93
N VAL A 49 3.42 0.77 10.97
CA VAL A 49 2.86 0.16 9.76
C VAL A 49 2.15 1.20 8.89
N LEU A 50 1.42 2.13 9.51
CA LEU A 50 0.79 3.25 8.79
C LEU A 50 1.83 4.13 8.11
N GLU A 51 2.97 4.43 8.75
CA GLU A 51 4.07 5.17 8.13
C GLU A 51 4.61 4.47 6.87
N ILE A 52 4.77 3.14 6.92
CA ILE A 52 5.20 2.36 5.75
C ILE A 52 4.18 2.47 4.61
N ILE A 53 2.90 2.37 4.91
CA ILE A 53 1.82 2.44 3.91
C ILE A 53 1.77 3.84 3.28
N SER A 54 1.84 4.91 4.09
CA SER A 54 1.90 6.29 3.61
C SER A 54 3.11 6.53 2.70
N LYS A 55 4.28 5.98 3.07
CA LYS A 55 5.47 6.05 2.22
C LYS A 55 5.25 5.36 0.87
N GLN A 56 4.71 4.15 0.85
CA GLN A 56 4.42 3.43 -0.40
C GLN A 56 3.39 4.18 -1.25
N LEU A 57 2.36 4.76 -0.63
CA LEU A 57 1.36 5.56 -1.33
C LEU A 57 1.99 6.75 -2.05
N LYS A 58 2.90 7.47 -1.38
CA LYS A 58 3.65 8.57 -1.97
C LYS A 58 4.52 8.12 -3.15
N GLU A 59 5.22 6.99 -3.02
CA GLU A 59 6.03 6.41 -4.10
C GLU A 59 5.17 6.03 -5.32
N LYS A 60 4.01 5.43 -5.11
CA LYS A 60 3.06 5.07 -6.19
C LYS A 60 2.50 6.28 -6.90
N ARG A 61 2.21 7.37 -6.19
CA ARG A 61 1.76 8.63 -6.79
C ARG A 61 2.82 9.29 -7.65
N ASN A 62 4.07 9.30 -7.19
CA ASN A 62 5.17 9.79 -8.02
C ASN A 62 5.30 8.97 -9.30
N ALA A 63 5.21 7.64 -9.20
CA ALA A 63 5.23 6.76 -10.36
C ALA A 63 4.03 7.00 -11.30
N LEU A 64 2.83 7.24 -10.75
CA LEU A 64 1.63 7.56 -11.53
C LEU A 64 1.84 8.82 -12.39
N GLU A 65 2.41 9.87 -11.82
CA GLU A 65 2.71 11.11 -12.56
C GLU A 65 3.73 10.89 -13.68
N ASP A 66 4.74 10.04 -13.43
CA ASP A 66 5.71 9.68 -14.47
C ASP A 66 5.09 8.82 -15.57
N PHE A 67 4.18 7.89 -15.24
CA PHE A 67 3.44 7.10 -16.22
C PHE A 67 2.45 7.93 -17.04
N LYS A 68 1.79 8.92 -16.43
CA LYS A 68 0.97 9.92 -17.13
C LYS A 68 1.77 10.70 -18.15
N LYS A 69 2.95 11.22 -17.76
CA LYS A 69 3.86 11.93 -18.69
C LYS A 69 4.34 11.05 -19.83
N ALA A 70 4.50 9.75 -19.59
CA ALA A 70 4.91 8.77 -20.58
C ALA A 70 3.74 8.18 -21.40
N GLU A 71 2.50 8.63 -21.18
CA GLU A 71 1.28 8.15 -21.84
C GLU A 71 1.08 6.61 -21.75
N ARG A 72 1.56 6.00 -20.66
CA ARG A 72 1.49 4.55 -20.42
C ARG A 72 0.21 4.16 -19.68
N GLN A 73 -0.91 4.16 -20.40
CA GLN A 73 -2.24 3.91 -19.81
C GLN A 73 -2.33 2.61 -19.02
N ASP A 74 -1.67 1.54 -19.49
CA ASP A 74 -1.59 0.25 -18.81
C ASP A 74 -1.01 0.35 -17.40
N LEU A 75 0.02 1.19 -17.22
CA LEU A 75 0.67 1.41 -15.94
C LEU A 75 -0.07 2.42 -15.08
N ILE A 76 -0.76 3.38 -15.69
CA ILE A 76 -1.63 4.34 -15.01
C ILE A 76 -2.75 3.58 -14.31
N ASP A 77 -3.53 2.78 -15.05
CA ASP A 77 -4.67 2.04 -14.52
C ASP A 77 -4.26 1.11 -13.37
N LEU A 78 -3.15 0.39 -13.56
CA LEU A 78 -2.60 -0.49 -12.52
C LEU A 78 -2.20 0.31 -11.26
N THR A 79 -1.50 1.41 -11.43
CA THR A 79 -0.99 2.21 -10.30
C THR A 79 -2.14 2.89 -9.54
N GLU A 80 -3.19 3.33 -10.24
CA GLU A 80 -4.39 3.87 -9.61
C GLU A 80 -5.11 2.81 -8.77
N GLU A 81 -5.20 1.56 -9.25
CA GLU A 81 -5.76 0.46 -8.48
C GLU A 81 -4.93 0.16 -7.22
N GLU A 82 -3.60 0.11 -7.34
CA GLU A 82 -2.69 -0.04 -6.19
C GLU A 82 -2.86 1.08 -5.16
N ILE A 83 -2.99 2.34 -5.61
CA ILE A 83 -3.23 3.51 -4.75
C ILE A 83 -4.54 3.36 -3.97
N ASN A 84 -5.61 2.96 -4.65
CA ASN A 84 -6.92 2.76 -4.03
C ASN A 84 -6.87 1.68 -2.93
N ILE A 85 -6.15 0.58 -3.20
CA ILE A 85 -5.94 -0.48 -2.20
C ILE A 85 -5.16 0.04 -0.99
N LEU A 86 -4.11 0.85 -1.20
CA LEU A 86 -3.33 1.42 -0.09
C LEU A 86 -4.18 2.36 0.79
N LEU A 87 -5.05 3.15 0.18
CA LEU A 87 -5.94 4.08 0.89
C LEU A 87 -6.94 3.37 1.83
N GLU A 88 -7.31 2.11 1.55
CA GLU A 88 -8.19 1.31 2.43
C GLU A 88 -7.56 0.95 3.78
N TYR A 89 -6.24 1.09 3.90
CA TYR A 89 -5.48 0.79 5.12
C TYR A 89 -5.09 2.03 5.91
N LEU A 90 -5.28 3.23 5.35
CA LEU A 90 -5.01 4.48 6.03
C LEU A 90 -6.27 5.00 6.76
N PRO A 91 -6.12 5.63 7.94
CA PRO A 91 -7.20 6.35 8.57
C PRO A 91 -7.61 7.54 7.71
N LYS A 92 -8.89 7.90 7.76
CA LYS A 92 -9.49 8.93 6.91
C LYS A 92 -8.73 10.26 6.90
N GLN A 93 -8.16 10.68 8.04
CA GLN A 93 -7.36 11.90 8.13
C GLN A 93 -6.08 11.80 7.29
N LEU A 94 -5.34 10.69 7.39
CA LEU A 94 -4.15 10.46 6.58
C LEU A 94 -4.54 10.31 5.10
N SER A 95 -5.64 9.61 4.79
CA SER A 95 -6.15 9.54 3.41
C SER A 95 -6.46 10.93 2.84
N ASP A 96 -7.12 11.80 3.60
CA ASP A 96 -7.46 13.16 3.18
C ASP A 96 -6.21 14.05 3.01
N GLU A 97 -5.23 13.95 3.91
CA GLU A 97 -3.95 14.66 3.80
C GLU A 97 -3.15 14.20 2.59
N GLU A 98 -3.10 12.88 2.38
CA GLU A 98 -2.48 12.28 1.22
C GLU A 98 -3.19 12.77 -0.04
N LEU A 99 -4.52 12.71 -0.13
CA LEU A 99 -5.28 13.19 -1.31
C LEU A 99 -5.06 14.68 -1.61
N ARG A 100 -4.77 15.52 -0.62
CA ARG A 100 -4.47 16.95 -0.82
C ARG A 100 -3.07 17.23 -1.38
N GLN A 101 -2.17 16.24 -1.38
CA GLN A 101 -0.84 16.36 -1.99
C GLN A 101 -0.82 16.02 -3.48
N ILE A 102 -1.99 15.73 -4.07
CA ILE A 102 -2.22 15.55 -5.51
C ILE A 102 -2.56 16.91 -6.12
#